data_AF-A0A0R3SM40-F1
#
_entry.id   AF-A0A0R3SM40-F1
#
_cell.length_a   1.000
_cell.length_b   1.000
_cell.length_c   1.000
_cell.angle_alpha   90.00
_cell.angle_beta   90.00
_cell.angle_gamma   90.00
#
_symmetry.space_group_name_H-M   'P 1'
#
loop_
_entity.id
_entity.type
_entity.pdbx_description
1 polymer ?
#
loop_
_entity_poly.entity_id
_entity_poly.type
_entity_poly.pdbx_seq_one_letter_code
_entity_poly.pdbx_strand_id
1 'polypeptide(L)'
;MNMWSDIAFGINVRLAEEEEQRTWFKSQLLRSDVRHDLGDILSPLRFSIKLGPVVEQQCTVKRSKKRPLWIVWANPDNLGIHHHKLHQLLFKHGDDLRQDMLTLQLLRVMDHIWKEEGLNLDLTIYDCLSTGEDTGLIEVVRHSQTIMSIQGQRVRSAMQIDSSQLHKWFLQKKAPPLGSDTAYEEAIRRFTNSCAGYCVATFVLGIRDRHNDNIMVDDSGRLFHIDFGHILNNKKKKFGITRERVPFVLTSDFACVIARG
;
A
#
# COMPACT_ATOMS: atom_id res chain seq x y z
N MET A 1 6.99 23.64 18.06
CA MET A 1 7.75 22.48 17.55
C MET A 1 6.70 21.41 17.30
N ASN A 2 6.54 20.95 16.05
CA ASN A 2 5.37 20.17 15.68
C ASN A 2 5.60 18.70 16.08
N MET A 3 4.60 18.03 16.64
CA MET A 3 4.63 16.60 17.04
C MET A 3 5.30 15.67 16.00
N TRP A 4 5.03 15.89 14.71
CA TRP A 4 5.64 15.16 13.61
C TRP A 4 7.12 15.49 13.40
N SER A 5 7.54 16.73 13.73
CA SER A 5 8.94 17.14 13.62
C SER A 5 9.84 16.43 14.61
N ASP A 6 9.38 16.05 15.81
CA ASP A 6 10.24 15.42 16.82
C ASP A 6 10.44 13.92 16.55
N ILE A 7 9.39 13.23 16.11
CA ILE A 7 9.48 11.87 15.57
C ILE A 7 10.30 11.87 14.28
N ALA A 8 10.11 12.85 13.40
CA ALA A 8 10.93 13.03 12.20
C ALA A 8 12.37 13.45 12.49
N PHE A 9 12.64 14.21 13.56
CA PHE A 9 14.00 14.62 13.94
C PHE A 9 14.83 13.42 14.34
N GLY A 10 14.23 12.44 15.00
CA GLY A 10 14.92 11.17 15.25
C GLY A 10 14.98 10.23 14.04
N ILE A 11 14.15 10.43 13.00
CA ILE A 11 14.39 9.84 11.65
C ILE A 11 15.58 10.52 10.96
N ASN A 12 15.84 11.82 11.21
CA ASN A 12 17.03 12.52 10.72
C ASN A 12 18.32 11.99 11.34
N VAL A 13 18.26 11.40 12.53
CA VAL A 13 19.29 10.49 13.02
C VAL A 13 19.13 9.17 12.27
N ARG A 14 19.53 9.13 11.00
CA ARG A 14 19.65 7.86 10.26
C ARG A 14 20.72 7.02 10.92
N LEU A 15 20.31 6.24 11.92
CA LEU A 15 21.15 5.22 12.52
C LEU A 15 21.63 4.29 11.41
N ALA A 16 22.92 3.93 11.47
CA ALA A 16 23.59 3.24 10.37
C ALA A 16 22.89 1.91 10.05
N GLU A 17 22.41 1.23 11.09
CA GLU A 17 21.73 -0.06 10.97
C GLU A 17 20.20 0.04 11.05
N GLU A 18 19.50 -0.74 10.22
CA GLU A 18 18.03 -0.76 10.16
C GLU A 18 17.40 -1.22 11.49
N GLU A 19 18.05 -2.16 12.18
CA GLU A 19 17.53 -2.73 13.42
C GLU A 19 17.69 -1.78 14.60
N GLU A 20 18.75 -0.97 14.58
CA GLU A 20 18.98 0.11 15.54
C GLU A 20 17.87 1.17 15.40
N GLN A 21 17.53 1.57 14.17
CA GLN A 21 16.43 2.51 13.94
C GLN A 21 15.08 1.97 14.38
N ARG A 22 14.80 0.68 14.18
CA ARG A 22 13.57 0.06 14.69
C ARG A 22 13.50 0.08 16.21
N THR A 23 14.60 -0.28 16.86
CA THR A 23 14.70 -0.32 18.32
C THR A 23 14.54 1.08 18.90
N TRP A 24 15.21 2.07 18.30
CA TRP A 24 15.07 3.47 18.66
C TRP A 24 13.63 3.97 18.45
N PHE A 25 13.01 3.69 17.30
CA PHE A 25 11.63 4.10 17.04
C PHE A 25 10.66 3.51 18.07
N LYS A 26 10.80 2.21 18.39
CA LYS A 26 10.00 1.57 19.43
C LYS A 26 10.24 2.18 20.81
N SER A 27 11.46 2.57 21.16
CA SER A 27 11.74 3.22 22.44
C SER A 27 11.11 4.61 22.53
N GLN A 28 11.03 5.35 21.42
CA GLN A 28 10.32 6.64 21.40
C GLN A 28 8.82 6.48 21.67
N LEU A 29 8.18 5.45 21.11
CA LEU A 29 6.76 5.18 21.35
C LEU A 29 6.43 4.82 22.81
N LEU A 30 7.44 4.49 23.64
CA LEU A 30 7.24 4.23 25.06
C LEU A 30 7.28 5.50 25.93
N ARG A 31 7.75 6.63 25.39
CA ARG A 31 7.80 7.89 26.13
C ARG A 31 6.39 8.42 26.38
N SER A 32 6.15 8.96 27.59
CA SER A 32 4.82 9.40 28.01
C SER A 32 4.28 10.57 27.20
N ASP A 33 5.14 11.51 26.82
CA ASP A 33 4.82 12.65 25.96
C ASP A 33 4.42 12.19 24.56
N VAL A 34 5.20 11.31 23.94
CA VAL A 34 4.89 10.75 22.61
C VAL A 34 3.57 9.99 22.60
N ARG A 35 3.31 9.18 23.64
CA ARG A 35 2.05 8.43 23.77
C ARG A 35 0.84 9.33 23.92
N HIS A 36 0.99 10.40 24.70
CA HIS A 36 -0.05 11.41 24.86
C HIS A 36 -0.36 12.10 23.54
N ASP A 37 0.68 12.53 22.81
CA ASP A 37 0.51 13.33 21.59
C ASP A 37 -0.02 12.50 20.41
N LEU A 38 0.37 11.23 20.30
CA LEU A 38 -0.12 10.32 19.26
C LEU A 38 -1.43 9.62 19.61
N GLY A 39 -1.89 9.70 20.85
CA GLY A 39 -3.08 9.00 21.35
C GLY A 39 -4.35 9.85 21.31
N ASP A 40 -5.48 9.21 21.05
CA ASP A 40 -6.82 9.83 21.13
C ASP A 40 -7.05 11.04 20.21
N ILE A 41 -6.31 11.11 19.10
CA ILE A 41 -6.41 12.16 18.08
C ILE A 41 -7.37 11.79 16.94
N LEU A 42 -7.80 12.78 16.16
CA LEU A 42 -8.48 12.52 14.87
C LEU A 42 -7.45 12.19 13.79
N SER A 43 -7.77 11.24 12.91
CA SER A 43 -6.91 10.90 11.78
C SER A 43 -6.82 12.07 10.81
N PRO A 44 -5.60 12.54 10.46
CA PRO A 44 -5.43 13.61 9.46
C PRO A 44 -5.91 13.21 8.06
N LEU A 45 -5.93 11.91 7.75
CA LEU A 45 -6.45 11.42 6.46
C LEU A 45 -7.97 11.50 6.40
N ARG A 46 -8.66 11.27 7.52
CA ARG A 46 -10.13 11.26 7.64
C ARG A 46 -10.57 11.66 9.05
N PHE A 47 -11.10 12.87 9.20
CA PHE A 47 -11.51 13.39 10.52
C PHE A 47 -12.70 12.68 11.15
N SER A 48 -13.43 11.85 10.40
CA SER A 48 -14.45 10.96 10.97
C SER A 48 -13.88 9.76 11.72
N ILE A 49 -12.56 9.53 11.66
CA ILE A 49 -11.88 8.41 12.32
C ILE A 49 -11.10 8.95 13.51
N LYS A 50 -11.40 8.43 14.71
CA LYS A 50 -10.60 8.64 15.92
C LYS A 50 -9.52 7.56 16.03
N LEU A 51 -8.27 7.96 16.20
CA LEU A 51 -7.13 7.09 16.49
C LEU A 51 -7.00 7.00 18.01
N GLY A 52 -7.17 5.79 18.58
CA GLY A 52 -7.07 5.56 20.03
C GLY A 52 -5.61 5.52 20.50
N PRO A 53 -5.27 4.74 21.54
CA PRO A 53 -3.89 4.52 21.94
C PRO A 53 -3.05 3.84 20.84
N VAL A 54 -1.77 4.20 20.74
CA VAL A 54 -0.79 3.52 19.88
C VAL A 54 -0.57 2.09 20.39
N VAL A 55 -0.52 1.13 19.47
CA VAL A 55 -0.20 -0.29 19.75
C VAL A 55 1.26 -0.53 19.36
N GLU A 56 2.19 -0.24 20.28
CA GLU A 56 3.61 -0.13 19.95
C GLU A 56 4.21 -1.44 19.46
N GLN A 57 3.70 -2.58 19.93
CA GLN A 57 4.19 -3.90 19.53
C GLN A 57 3.95 -4.19 18.05
N GLN A 58 2.95 -3.54 17.44
CA GLN A 58 2.61 -3.66 16.02
C GLN A 58 3.20 -2.55 15.15
N CYS A 59 3.82 -1.53 15.77
CA CYS A 59 4.53 -0.47 15.06
C CYS A 59 5.90 -0.96 14.57
N THR A 60 6.33 -0.50 13.41
CA THR A 60 7.63 -0.90 12.82
C THR A 60 8.17 0.11 11.83
N VAL A 61 9.42 -0.06 11.42
CA VAL A 61 10.04 0.68 10.31
C VAL A 61 10.14 -0.24 9.10
N LYS A 62 9.55 0.17 7.97
CA LYS A 62 9.57 -0.62 6.73
C LYS A 62 10.97 -0.62 6.12
N ARG A 63 11.40 -1.79 5.61
CA ARG A 63 12.67 -1.97 4.90
C ARG A 63 12.59 -1.33 3.52
N SER A 64 12.93 -0.05 3.43
CA SER A 64 13.04 0.68 2.17
C SER A 64 14.03 1.82 2.32
N LYS A 65 14.46 2.43 1.20
CA LYS A 65 15.48 3.49 1.17
C LYS A 65 15.19 4.65 2.13
N LYS A 66 13.90 5.01 2.29
CA LYS A 66 13.46 6.17 3.08
C LYS A 66 12.92 5.78 4.46
N ARG A 67 12.89 4.47 4.75
CA ARG A 67 12.56 3.89 6.07
C ARG A 67 11.30 4.50 6.71
N PRO A 68 10.13 4.42 6.03
CA PRO A 68 8.90 5.00 6.54
C PRO A 68 8.41 4.24 7.78
N LEU A 69 7.74 4.99 8.66
CA LEU A 69 7.23 4.48 9.92
C LEU A 69 5.84 3.93 9.71
N TRP A 70 5.64 2.67 10.09
CA TRP A 70 4.35 2.03 10.17
C TRP A 70 3.83 2.15 11.60
N ILE A 71 2.77 2.93 11.77
CA ILE A 71 2.21 3.22 13.08
C ILE A 71 0.80 2.61 13.16
N VAL A 72 0.51 1.97 14.28
CA VAL A 72 -0.73 1.24 14.52
C VAL A 72 -1.40 1.81 15.75
N TRP A 73 -2.69 2.12 15.65
CA TRP A 73 -3.53 2.59 16.73
C TRP A 73 -4.67 1.61 16.98
N ALA A 74 -5.11 1.52 18.24
CA ALA A 74 -6.38 0.88 18.57
C ALA A 74 -7.53 1.70 17.99
N ASN A 75 -8.58 1.03 17.53
CA ASN A 75 -9.84 1.68 17.20
C ASN A 75 -10.67 1.83 18.49
N PRO A 76 -10.93 3.07 18.97
CA PRO A 76 -11.69 3.31 20.19
C PRO A 76 -13.21 3.16 19.98
N ASP A 77 -13.68 2.95 18.75
CA ASP A 77 -15.09 2.71 18.46
C ASP A 77 -15.55 1.36 19.04
N ASN A 78 -16.62 1.37 19.83
CA ASN A 78 -17.20 0.18 20.44
C ASN A 78 -17.71 -0.84 19.39
N LEU A 79 -18.15 -0.36 18.23
CA LEU A 79 -18.53 -1.18 17.08
C LEU A 79 -17.32 -1.57 16.22
N GLY A 80 -16.12 -1.09 16.55
CA GLY A 80 -14.86 -1.47 15.92
C GLY A 80 -14.61 -2.98 15.94
N ILE A 81 -15.23 -3.73 16.88
CA ILE A 81 -15.20 -5.20 16.90
C ILE A 81 -15.87 -5.85 15.66
N HIS A 82 -16.86 -5.18 15.07
CA HIS A 82 -17.58 -5.65 13.89
C HIS A 82 -16.97 -5.14 12.57
N HIS A 83 -16.07 -4.16 12.65
CA HIS A 83 -15.35 -3.63 11.50
C HIS A 83 -13.86 -3.98 11.62
N HIS A 84 -13.09 -3.11 12.28
CA HIS A 84 -11.66 -3.28 12.43
C HIS A 84 -11.21 -2.72 13.78
N LYS A 85 -10.46 -3.54 14.51
CA LYS A 85 -9.94 -3.19 15.84
C LYS A 85 -8.75 -2.23 15.82
N LEU A 86 -8.17 -1.99 14.64
CA LEU A 86 -6.91 -1.27 14.49
C LEU A 86 -6.93 -0.30 13.31
N HIS A 87 -6.36 0.88 13.48
CA HIS A 87 -6.01 1.81 12.41
C HIS A 87 -4.52 1.75 12.13
N GLN A 88 -4.13 1.85 10.87
CA GLN A 88 -2.74 1.70 10.43
C GLN A 88 -2.44 2.80 9.42
N LEU A 89 -1.42 3.60 9.71
CA LEU A 89 -0.94 4.65 8.81
C LEU A 89 0.56 4.45 8.56
N LEU A 90 0.98 4.78 7.35
CA LEU A 90 2.39 4.85 6.98
C LEU A 90 2.80 6.32 6.95
N PHE A 91 3.67 6.72 7.88
CA PHE A 91 4.31 8.03 7.87
C PHE A 91 5.58 7.98 7.04
N LYS A 92 5.68 8.87 6.04
CA LYS A 92 6.84 9.04 5.18
C LYS A 92 7.52 10.36 5.48
N HIS A 93 8.84 10.32 5.58
CA HIS A 93 9.72 11.47 5.69
C HIS A 93 10.87 11.35 4.67
N GLY A 94 11.10 12.41 3.91
CA GLY A 94 12.05 12.46 2.80
C GLY A 94 11.46 12.10 1.44
N ASP A 95 10.13 11.98 1.29
CA ASP A 95 9.45 11.74 0.01
C ASP A 95 8.35 12.78 -0.22
N ASP A 96 8.32 13.41 -1.40
CA ASP A 96 7.27 14.32 -1.82
C ASP A 96 5.99 13.56 -2.22
N LEU A 97 4.98 13.58 -1.36
CA LEU A 97 3.71 12.88 -1.59
C LEU A 97 2.70 13.63 -2.45
N ARG A 98 3.02 14.84 -2.93
CA ARG A 98 2.06 15.63 -3.75
C ARG A 98 1.70 14.93 -5.05
N GLN A 99 2.66 14.20 -5.64
CA GLN A 99 2.43 13.42 -6.87
C GLN A 99 1.51 12.22 -6.61
N ASP A 100 1.71 11.51 -5.50
CA ASP A 100 0.82 10.43 -5.07
C ASP A 100 -0.59 10.94 -4.82
N MET A 101 -0.73 12.07 -4.11
CA MET A 101 -2.04 12.70 -3.87
C MET A 101 -2.78 13.02 -5.16
N LEU A 102 -2.11 13.68 -6.12
CA LEU A 102 -2.70 14.02 -7.41
C LEU A 102 -3.13 12.75 -8.17
N THR A 103 -2.28 11.73 -8.18
CA THR A 103 -2.58 10.48 -8.87
C THR A 103 -3.81 9.79 -8.28
N LEU A 104 -3.88 9.69 -6.96
CA LEU A 104 -5.03 9.12 -6.25
C LEU A 104 -6.30 9.94 -6.47
N GLN A 105 -6.20 11.27 -6.55
CA GLN A 105 -7.34 12.12 -6.90
C GLN A 105 -7.84 11.84 -8.32
N LEU A 106 -6.94 11.74 -9.30
CA LEU A 106 -7.32 11.42 -10.68
C LEU A 106 -7.92 10.00 -10.79
N LEU A 107 -7.40 9.04 -10.03
CA LEU A 107 -8.00 7.70 -9.92
C LEU A 107 -9.43 7.76 -9.36
N ARG A 108 -9.72 8.62 -8.37
CA ARG A 108 -11.10 8.80 -7.86
C ARG A 108 -12.04 9.36 -8.94
N VAL A 109 -11.56 10.29 -9.77
CA VAL A 109 -12.33 10.82 -10.91
C VAL A 109 -12.59 9.73 -11.95
N MET A 110 -11.58 8.95 -12.32
CA MET A 110 -11.73 7.82 -13.26
C MET A 110 -12.73 6.78 -12.74
N ASP A 111 -12.60 6.38 -11.46
CA ASP A 111 -13.51 5.44 -10.80
C ASP A 111 -14.96 5.95 -10.76
N HIS A 112 -15.15 7.24 -10.53
CA HIS A 112 -16.47 7.86 -10.56
C HIS A 112 -17.10 7.78 -11.96
N ILE A 113 -16.36 8.21 -13.00
CA ILE A 113 -16.82 8.15 -14.40
C ILE A 113 -17.17 6.70 -14.80
N TRP A 114 -16.32 5.73 -14.48
CA TRP A 114 -16.62 4.34 -14.80
C TRP A 114 -17.87 3.82 -14.11
N LYS A 115 -18.08 4.19 -12.83
CA LYS A 115 -19.30 3.81 -12.10
C LYS A 115 -20.56 4.45 -12.66
N GLU A 116 -20.50 5.70 -13.13
CA GLU A 116 -21.63 6.36 -13.82
C GLU A 116 -22.01 5.63 -15.10
N GLU A 117 -21.03 5.07 -15.82
CA GLU A 117 -21.24 4.23 -17.00
C GLU A 117 -21.56 2.75 -16.67
N GLY A 118 -21.84 2.42 -15.40
CA GLY A 118 -22.19 1.07 -14.97
C GLY A 118 -21.02 0.09 -14.86
N LEU A 119 -19.78 0.57 -14.93
CA LEU A 119 -18.56 -0.22 -14.83
C LEU A 119 -17.94 -0.12 -13.42
N ASN A 120 -18.23 -1.09 -12.55
CA ASN A 120 -17.53 -1.22 -11.27
C ASN A 120 -16.21 -2.00 -11.45
N LEU A 121 -15.10 -1.26 -11.61
CA LEU A 121 -13.77 -1.85 -11.78
C LEU A 121 -13.08 -2.24 -10.46
N ASP A 122 -13.79 -2.23 -9.32
CA ASP A 122 -13.26 -2.70 -8.03
C ASP A 122 -11.92 -2.05 -7.63
N LEU A 123 -11.73 -0.76 -7.94
CA LEU A 123 -10.50 -0.04 -7.59
C LEU A 123 -10.37 0.14 -6.07
N THR A 124 -9.18 -0.19 -5.55
CA THR A 124 -8.77 0.23 -4.20
C THR A 124 -7.99 1.53 -4.30
N ILE A 125 -8.58 2.64 -3.88
CA ILE A 125 -7.95 3.98 -3.89
C ILE A 125 -7.76 4.44 -2.45
N TYR A 126 -6.54 4.33 -1.95
CA TYR A 126 -6.20 4.64 -0.55
C TYR A 126 -5.99 6.15 -0.34
N ASP A 127 -6.12 6.61 0.91
CA ASP A 127 -5.88 7.99 1.28
C ASP A 127 -4.38 8.32 1.38
N CYS A 128 -4.00 9.52 0.92
CA CYS A 128 -2.64 10.04 0.98
C CYS A 128 -2.72 11.55 1.24
N LEU A 129 -1.87 12.04 2.14
CA LEU A 129 -1.81 13.44 2.53
C LEU A 129 -0.36 13.87 2.72
N SER A 130 0.07 14.87 1.96
CA SER A 130 1.29 15.63 2.23
C SER A 130 0.99 16.58 3.37
N THR A 131 1.77 16.47 4.44
CA THR A 131 1.63 17.29 5.66
C THR A 131 2.66 18.42 5.73
N GLY A 132 3.62 18.43 4.80
CA GLY A 132 4.70 19.40 4.71
C GLY A 132 5.67 19.04 3.59
N GLU A 133 6.77 19.78 3.51
CA GLU A 133 7.86 19.47 2.58
C GLU A 133 8.41 18.07 2.85
N ASP A 134 8.45 17.22 1.82
CA ASP A 134 8.91 15.84 1.86
C ASP A 134 8.35 14.98 3.01
N THR A 135 7.17 15.33 3.52
CA THR A 135 6.52 14.63 4.63
C THR A 135 5.05 14.38 4.38
N GLY A 136 4.56 13.24 4.87
CA GLY A 136 3.14 12.96 4.82
C GLY A 136 2.74 11.58 5.32
N LEU A 137 1.44 11.32 5.18
CA LEU A 137 0.75 10.15 5.68
C LEU A 137 0.09 9.40 4.51
N ILE A 138 0.16 8.07 4.56
CA ILE A 138 -0.50 7.17 3.62
C ILE A 138 -1.35 6.19 4.42
N GLU A 139 -2.58 5.97 3.99
CA GLU A 139 -3.45 4.93 4.52
C GLU A 139 -2.87 3.55 4.17
N VAL A 140 -2.84 2.67 5.17
CA VAL A 140 -2.49 1.27 4.94
C VAL A 140 -3.72 0.50 4.49
N VAL A 141 -3.68 -0.02 3.26
CA VAL A 141 -4.65 -1.02 2.79
C VAL A 141 -4.42 -2.33 3.56
N ARG A 142 -5.39 -2.73 4.38
CA ARG A 142 -5.30 -3.90 5.25
C ARG A 142 -5.24 -5.20 4.45
N HIS A 143 -4.65 -6.23 5.06
CA HIS A 143 -4.58 -7.59 4.52
C HIS A 143 -4.03 -7.68 3.09
N SER A 144 -3.18 -6.72 2.71
CA SER A 144 -2.58 -6.63 1.39
C SER A 144 -1.12 -7.06 1.39
N GLN A 145 -0.66 -7.59 0.27
CA GLN A 145 0.72 -8.00 0.05
C GLN A 145 1.18 -7.55 -1.35
N THR A 146 2.46 -7.23 -1.49
CA THR A 146 3.04 -6.97 -2.81
C THR A 146 3.08 -8.26 -3.63
N ILE A 147 2.98 -8.15 -4.95
CA ILE A 147 3.14 -9.30 -5.85
C ILE A 147 4.50 -9.97 -5.62
N MET A 148 5.56 -9.18 -5.39
CA MET A 148 6.89 -9.70 -5.05
C MET A 148 6.87 -10.57 -3.79
N SER A 149 6.18 -10.14 -2.74
CA SER A 149 6.06 -10.91 -1.49
C SER A 149 5.36 -12.24 -1.73
N ILE A 150 4.28 -12.26 -2.52
CA ILE A 150 3.52 -13.47 -2.85
C ILE A 150 4.39 -14.45 -3.65
N GLN A 151 5.07 -13.96 -4.69
CA GLN A 151 5.95 -14.80 -5.53
C GLN A 151 7.17 -15.30 -4.75
N GLY A 152 7.73 -14.48 -3.86
CA GLY A 152 8.91 -14.79 -3.05
C GLY A 152 8.69 -15.87 -1.99
N GLN A 153 7.44 -16.11 -1.56
CA GLN A 153 7.11 -17.08 -0.50
C GLN A 153 7.48 -18.54 -0.82
N ARG A 154 7.78 -18.89 -2.08
CA ARG A 154 8.15 -20.26 -2.48
C ARG A 154 9.51 -20.41 -3.17
N VAL A 155 10.30 -19.34 -3.29
CA VAL A 155 11.63 -19.36 -3.99
C VAL A 155 12.71 -20.17 -3.24
N ARG A 156 12.38 -20.85 -2.12
CA ARG A 156 13.30 -21.79 -1.47
C ARG A 156 13.39 -23.17 -2.15
N SER A 157 12.54 -23.45 -3.15
CA SER A 157 12.54 -24.74 -3.85
C SER A 157 12.42 -24.54 -5.36
N ALA A 158 13.54 -24.65 -6.06
CA ALA A 158 13.72 -24.71 -7.52
C ALA A 158 13.61 -23.40 -8.34
N MET A 159 14.57 -23.26 -9.25
CA MET A 159 14.95 -22.07 -10.04
C MET A 159 14.01 -21.74 -11.23
N GLN A 160 12.70 -21.65 -11.02
CA GLN A 160 11.80 -21.08 -12.04
C GLN A 160 10.76 -20.18 -11.37
N ILE A 161 10.69 -18.92 -11.84
CA ILE A 161 9.54 -18.04 -11.56
C ILE A 161 8.37 -18.64 -12.33
N ASP A 162 7.64 -19.52 -11.67
CA ASP A 162 6.43 -20.12 -12.18
C ASP A 162 5.34 -19.03 -12.25
N SER A 163 4.82 -18.78 -13.46
CA SER A 163 3.76 -17.79 -13.73
C SER A 163 2.39 -18.21 -13.22
N SER A 164 2.31 -19.21 -12.33
CA SER A 164 1.08 -19.62 -11.65
C SER A 164 1.11 -19.30 -10.14
N GLN A 165 2.16 -18.66 -9.64
CA GLN A 165 2.36 -18.47 -8.20
C GLN A 165 1.28 -17.58 -7.56
N LEU A 166 0.87 -16.51 -8.26
CA LEU A 166 -0.21 -15.66 -7.78
C LEU A 166 -1.56 -16.41 -7.82
N HIS A 167 -1.82 -17.17 -8.87
CA HIS A 167 -3.02 -18.02 -8.98
C HIS A 167 -3.09 -19.08 -7.87
N LYS A 168 -1.97 -19.76 -7.59
CA LYS A 168 -1.84 -20.70 -6.47
C LYS A 168 -2.09 -20.03 -5.12
N TRP A 169 -1.72 -18.77 -4.95
CA TRP A 169 -2.01 -18.00 -3.74
C TRP A 169 -3.52 -17.75 -3.59
N PHE A 170 -4.23 -17.41 -4.68
CA PHE A 170 -5.70 -17.30 -4.68
C PHE A 170 -6.36 -18.63 -4.30
N LEU A 171 -5.93 -19.74 -4.88
CA LEU A 171 -6.42 -21.08 -4.54
C LEU A 171 -6.22 -21.38 -3.06
N GLN A 172 -5.02 -21.17 -2.51
CA GLN A 172 -4.73 -21.44 -1.09
C GLN A 172 -5.58 -20.58 -0.13
N LYS A 173 -5.90 -19.34 -0.52
CA LYS A 173 -6.66 -18.42 0.32
C LYS A 173 -8.16 -18.63 0.28
N LYS A 174 -8.70 -19.18 -0.82
CA LYS A 174 -10.13 -19.18 -1.10
C LYS A 174 -10.72 -20.55 -1.42
N ALA A 175 -9.91 -21.59 -1.66
CA ALA A 175 -10.41 -22.93 -1.90
C ALA A 175 -10.91 -23.62 -0.62
N PRO A 176 -11.92 -24.50 -0.71
CA PRO A 176 -12.36 -25.32 0.42
C PRO A 176 -11.22 -26.17 1.02
N PRO A 177 -11.18 -26.38 2.34
CA PRO A 177 -12.15 -25.99 3.37
C PRO A 177 -11.98 -24.56 3.92
N LEU A 178 -11.06 -23.77 3.39
CA LEU A 178 -10.75 -22.40 3.88
C LEU A 178 -11.68 -21.31 3.28
N GLY A 179 -12.45 -21.64 2.25
CA GLY A 179 -13.45 -20.77 1.60
C GLY A 179 -14.48 -21.58 0.80
N SER A 180 -15.35 -20.91 0.04
CA SER A 180 -16.29 -21.53 -0.89
C SER A 180 -15.89 -21.25 -2.34
N ASP A 181 -16.30 -22.09 -3.29
CA ASP A 181 -16.04 -21.86 -4.73
C ASP A 181 -16.52 -20.47 -5.17
N THR A 182 -17.63 -19.99 -4.60
CA THR A 182 -18.13 -18.62 -4.83
C THR A 182 -17.15 -17.53 -4.37
N ALA A 183 -16.41 -17.76 -3.28
CA ALA A 183 -15.44 -16.79 -2.75
C ALA A 183 -14.18 -16.73 -3.61
N TYR A 184 -13.78 -17.86 -4.21
CA TYR A 184 -12.71 -17.89 -5.20
C TYR A 184 -13.12 -17.13 -6.48
N GLU A 185 -14.29 -17.43 -7.04
CA GLU A 185 -14.78 -16.75 -8.25
C GLU A 185 -14.93 -15.24 -8.05
N GLU A 186 -15.45 -14.79 -6.91
CA GLU A 186 -15.56 -13.36 -6.59
C GLU A 186 -14.18 -12.69 -6.46
N ALA A 187 -13.19 -13.40 -5.91
CA ALA A 187 -11.83 -12.89 -5.79
C ALA A 187 -11.16 -12.75 -7.18
N ILE A 188 -11.34 -13.74 -8.07
CA ILE A 188 -10.86 -13.66 -9.46
C ILE A 188 -11.57 -12.55 -10.23
N ARG A 189 -12.87 -12.36 -10.02
CA ARG A 189 -13.66 -11.27 -10.63
C ARG A 189 -13.11 -9.91 -10.20
N ARG A 190 -12.91 -9.69 -8.88
CA ARG A 190 -12.31 -8.46 -8.35
C ARG A 190 -10.91 -8.23 -8.88
N PHE A 191 -10.10 -9.27 -8.97
CA PHE A 191 -8.76 -9.19 -9.53
C PHE A 191 -8.79 -8.74 -10.99
N THR A 192 -9.65 -9.36 -11.80
CA THR A 192 -9.80 -9.05 -13.23
C THR A 192 -10.27 -7.61 -13.43
N ASN A 193 -11.29 -7.19 -12.68
CA ASN A 193 -11.85 -5.83 -12.76
C ASN A 193 -10.82 -4.76 -12.37
N SER A 194 -10.18 -4.95 -11.21
CA SER A 194 -9.19 -4.00 -10.71
C SER A 194 -7.92 -3.96 -11.55
N CYS A 195 -7.47 -5.11 -12.08
CA CYS A 195 -6.40 -5.18 -13.05
C CYS A 195 -6.74 -4.38 -14.31
N ALA A 196 -7.94 -4.54 -14.88
CA ALA A 196 -8.38 -3.78 -16.04
C ALA A 196 -8.42 -2.26 -15.77
N GLY A 197 -8.96 -1.84 -14.63
CA GLY A 197 -9.00 -0.43 -14.25
C GLY A 197 -7.60 0.18 -14.08
N TYR A 198 -6.70 -0.51 -13.38
CA TYR A 198 -5.32 -0.04 -13.21
C TYR A 198 -4.49 -0.09 -14.52
N CYS A 199 -4.72 -1.06 -15.42
CA CYS A 199 -4.13 -1.07 -16.76
C CYS A 199 -4.44 0.23 -17.51
N VAL A 200 -5.73 0.57 -17.61
CA VAL A 200 -6.20 1.76 -18.34
C VAL A 200 -5.73 3.03 -17.65
N ALA A 201 -5.92 3.15 -16.32
CA ALA A 201 -5.53 4.34 -15.59
C ALA A 201 -4.04 4.63 -15.69
N THR A 202 -3.19 3.61 -15.54
CA THR A 202 -1.74 3.80 -15.59
C THR A 202 -1.23 4.14 -16.98
N PHE A 203 -1.87 3.61 -18.03
CA PHE A 203 -1.61 4.01 -19.40
C PHE A 203 -1.99 5.47 -19.64
N VAL A 204 -3.22 5.87 -19.33
CA VAL A 204 -3.74 7.23 -19.57
C VAL A 204 -2.98 8.28 -18.77
N LEU A 205 -2.71 8.03 -17.49
CA LEU A 205 -1.98 8.94 -16.61
C LEU A 205 -0.46 8.92 -16.84
N GLY A 206 0.02 8.01 -17.68
CA GLY A 206 1.45 7.85 -17.95
C GLY A 206 2.25 7.48 -16.70
N ILE A 207 1.68 6.67 -15.81
CA ILE A 207 2.33 6.18 -14.59
C ILE A 207 3.43 5.18 -14.98
N ARG A 208 4.66 5.43 -14.52
CA ARG A 208 5.83 4.60 -14.86
C ARG A 208 6.33 3.80 -13.64
N ASP A 209 7.43 3.07 -13.84
CA ASP A 209 8.12 2.32 -12.78
C ASP A 209 7.21 1.28 -12.10
N ARG A 210 6.36 0.61 -12.90
CA ARG A 210 5.50 -0.48 -12.42
C ARG A 210 6.30 -1.79 -12.39
N HIS A 211 6.47 -2.34 -11.20
CA HIS A 211 7.11 -3.62 -10.92
C HIS A 211 6.41 -4.30 -9.73
N ASN A 212 6.72 -5.58 -9.49
CA ASN A 212 5.98 -6.42 -8.54
C ASN A 212 6.04 -5.95 -7.06
N ASP A 213 6.95 -5.04 -6.70
CA ASP A 213 6.95 -4.38 -5.38
C ASP A 213 5.95 -3.20 -5.29
N ASN A 214 5.62 -2.57 -6.42
CA ASN A 214 4.72 -1.43 -6.51
C ASN A 214 3.28 -1.81 -6.88
N ILE A 215 3.01 -3.11 -6.94
CA ILE A 215 1.69 -3.69 -7.21
C ILE A 215 1.36 -4.59 -6.02
N MET A 216 0.17 -4.41 -5.48
CA MET A 216 -0.33 -5.13 -4.32
C MET A 216 -1.66 -5.79 -4.63
N VAL A 217 -1.98 -6.84 -3.87
CA VAL A 217 -3.28 -7.52 -3.88
C VAL A 217 -3.77 -7.65 -2.45
N ASP A 218 -5.04 -7.32 -2.20
CA ASP A 218 -5.70 -7.55 -0.92
C ASP A 218 -6.31 -8.95 -0.82
N ASP A 219 -6.65 -9.37 0.39
CA ASP A 219 -7.24 -10.69 0.65
C ASP A 219 -8.62 -10.90 0.00
N SER A 220 -9.26 -9.82 -0.46
CA SER A 220 -10.53 -9.84 -1.15
C SER A 220 -10.36 -10.08 -2.65
N GLY A 221 -9.12 -9.97 -3.16
CA GLY A 221 -8.73 -10.20 -4.54
C GLY A 221 -8.54 -8.94 -5.37
N ARG A 222 -8.65 -7.73 -4.79
CA ARG A 222 -8.44 -6.49 -5.54
C ARG A 222 -6.96 -6.24 -5.73
N LEU A 223 -6.55 -6.01 -6.97
CA LEU A 223 -5.23 -5.52 -7.34
C LEU A 223 -5.21 -3.99 -7.25
N PHE A 224 -4.13 -3.43 -6.72
CA PHE A 224 -3.93 -1.99 -6.70
C PHE A 224 -2.46 -1.60 -6.77
N HIS A 225 -2.21 -0.40 -7.26
CA HIS A 225 -0.86 0.14 -7.42
C HIS A 225 -0.53 1.07 -6.26
N ILE A 226 0.74 1.11 -5.88
CA ILE A 226 1.28 2.03 -4.86
C ILE A 226 2.49 2.77 -5.41
N ASP A 227 2.96 3.80 -4.69
CA ASP A 227 4.17 4.58 -5.00
C ASP A 227 4.12 5.21 -6.40
N PHE A 228 3.37 6.31 -6.52
CA PHE A 228 3.11 7.00 -7.79
C PHE A 228 4.07 8.16 -8.07
N GLY A 229 5.22 8.25 -7.40
CA GLY A 229 6.12 9.41 -7.46
C GLY A 229 6.77 9.76 -8.82
N HIS A 230 6.35 9.14 -9.93
CA HIS A 230 6.80 9.43 -11.30
C HIS A 230 5.61 9.35 -12.27
N ILE A 231 4.85 10.45 -12.37
CA ILE A 231 3.71 10.59 -13.31
C ILE A 231 4.02 11.55 -14.47
N LEU A 232 3.17 11.56 -15.50
CA LEU A 232 3.20 12.53 -16.62
C LEU A 232 4.56 12.65 -17.33
N ASN A 233 5.21 11.52 -17.62
CA ASN A 233 6.45 11.48 -18.40
C ASN A 233 7.67 12.15 -17.72
N ASN A 234 7.66 12.32 -16.39
CA ASN A 234 8.82 12.73 -15.62
C ASN A 234 9.86 11.59 -15.57
N LYS A 235 10.70 11.52 -16.62
CA LYS A 235 11.64 10.43 -16.87
C LYS A 235 12.75 10.42 -15.81
N LYS A 236 12.90 9.32 -15.04
CA LYS A 236 14.17 9.03 -14.34
C LYS A 236 15.26 8.83 -15.40
N LYS A 237 16.17 9.80 -15.52
CA LYS A 237 17.43 9.63 -16.26
C LYS A 237 18.43 8.94 -15.33
N LYS A 238 18.96 7.79 -15.74
CA LYS A 238 20.14 7.18 -15.08
C LYS A 238 21.27 7.19 -16.11
N PHE A 239 22.35 7.89 -15.81
CA PHE A 239 23.51 8.06 -16.72
C PHE A 239 23.14 8.59 -18.12
N GLY A 240 22.23 9.56 -18.21
CA GLY A 240 21.83 10.17 -19.50
C GLY A 240 20.91 9.31 -20.38
N ILE A 241 20.70 8.04 -20.05
CA ILE A 241 19.79 7.14 -20.78
C ILE A 241 18.39 7.22 -20.16
N THR A 242 17.40 7.44 -21.02
CA THR A 242 15.99 7.29 -20.64
C THR A 242 15.70 5.81 -20.45
N ARG A 243 15.47 5.37 -19.22
CA ARG A 243 14.84 4.05 -18.99
C ARG A 243 13.38 4.14 -19.40
N GLU A 244 13.08 3.93 -20.67
CA GLU A 244 11.72 3.60 -21.08
C GLU A 244 11.47 2.14 -20.74
N ARG A 245 10.66 1.91 -19.71
CA ARG A 245 9.89 0.68 -19.58
C ARG A 245 8.43 1.08 -19.71
N VAL A 246 7.76 0.37 -20.61
CA VAL A 246 6.36 0.45 -20.99
C VAL A 246 5.44 0.74 -19.79
N PRO A 247 4.31 1.47 -19.98
CA PRO A 247 3.22 1.48 -19.00
C PRO A 247 2.87 0.06 -18.57
N PHE A 248 2.26 -0.10 -17.39
CA PHE A 248 1.92 -1.40 -16.79
C PHE A 248 1.62 -2.48 -17.86
N VAL A 249 2.44 -3.53 -17.88
CA VAL A 249 2.28 -4.63 -18.83
C VAL A 249 1.55 -5.75 -18.12
N LEU A 250 0.44 -6.21 -18.70
CA LEU A 250 -0.24 -7.41 -18.27
C LEU A 250 0.77 -8.58 -18.31
N THR A 251 1.15 -9.08 -17.14
CA THR A 251 2.14 -10.16 -17.01
C THR A 251 1.48 -11.52 -17.23
N SER A 252 2.26 -12.54 -17.60
CA SER A 252 1.75 -13.91 -17.71
C SER A 252 1.16 -14.43 -16.39
N ASP A 253 1.67 -13.97 -15.24
CA ASP A 253 1.14 -14.33 -13.91
C ASP A 253 -0.26 -13.74 -13.69
N PHE A 254 -0.49 -12.50 -14.13
CA PHE A 254 -1.83 -11.90 -14.08
C PHE A 254 -2.78 -12.56 -15.07
N ALA A 255 -2.29 -12.90 -16.27
CA ALA A 255 -3.08 -13.62 -17.27
C ALA A 255 -3.51 -15.00 -16.77
N CYS A 256 -2.62 -15.74 -16.08
CA CYS A 256 -2.95 -17.02 -15.44
C CYS A 256 -4.08 -16.89 -14.41
N VAL A 257 -4.03 -15.86 -13.56
CA VAL A 257 -5.12 -15.59 -12.59
C VAL A 257 -6.44 -15.31 -13.32
N ILE A 258 -6.44 -14.46 -14.34
CA ILE A 258 -7.63 -14.10 -15.12
C ILE A 258 -8.20 -15.33 -15.86
N ALA A 259 -7.32 -16.18 -16.38
CA ALA A 259 -7.68 -17.43 -17.06
C ALA A 259 -8.15 -18.54 -16.10
N ARG A 260 -8.03 -18.33 -14.78
CA ARG A 260 -8.30 -19.33 -13.72
C ARG A 260 -7.34 -20.53 -13.73
N GLY A 261 -6.10 -20.34 -14.20
CA GLY A 261 -5.09 -21.39 -14.33
C GLY A 261 -4.59 -21.51 -15.75
#